data_AF-A0A0A1TBB2-F1
#
_entry.id   AF-A0A0A1TBB2-F1
#
_cell.length_a   1.000
_cell.length_b   1.000
_cell.length_c   1.000
_cell.angle_alpha   90.00
_cell.angle_beta   90.00
_cell.angle_gamma   90.00
#
_symmetry.space_group_name_H-M   'P 1'
#
loop_
_entity.id
_entity.type
_entity.pdbx_description
1 polymer ?
#
loop_
_entity_poly.entity_id
_entity_poly.type
_entity_poly.pdbx_seq_one_letter_code
_entity_poly.pdbx_strand_id
1 'polypeptide(L)'
;MLVLAIIGAGGVFTGTNPSYTAAELSHHIKTARCSFLISESAILAPLLDAAKQNQIPERNVWIFDPLNQDTPKTHRSWRDLFNYGEEDWVRFDDLETARTTTAARLFSSGTTGLPKAVVITHYNMIAQQELVYTAFPRPYHVSLIQTFRSPPIPVTYEAG
;
A
#
# COMPACT_ATOMS: atom_id res chain seq x y z
N MET A 1 7.19 -1.91 -2.19
CA MET A 1 6.30 -2.98 -2.70
C MET A 1 5.00 -3.11 -1.92
N LEU A 2 4.99 -2.93 -0.59
CA LEU A 2 3.75 -3.05 0.22
C LEU A 2 2.57 -2.20 -0.29
N VAL A 3 2.80 -0.94 -0.69
CA VAL A 3 1.75 -0.07 -1.24
C VAL A 3 1.07 -0.70 -2.48
N LEU A 4 1.86 -1.23 -3.40
CA LEU A 4 1.34 -1.88 -4.61
C LEU A 4 0.61 -3.18 -4.27
N ALA A 5 1.09 -3.94 -3.28
CA ALA A 5 0.41 -5.14 -2.81
C ALA A 5 -0.97 -4.83 -2.21
N ILE A 6 -1.07 -3.76 -1.40
CA ILE A 6 -2.36 -3.30 -0.84
C ILE A 6 -3.34 -2.95 -1.98
N ILE A 7 -2.89 -2.17 -2.95
CA ILE A 7 -3.71 -1.76 -4.10
C ILE A 7 -4.09 -2.97 -4.97
N GLY A 8 -3.14 -3.87 -5.25
CA GLY A 8 -3.34 -5.06 -6.08
C GLY A 8 -4.29 -6.08 -5.43
N ALA A 9 -4.35 -6.14 -4.11
CA ALA A 9 -5.33 -6.92 -3.35
C ALA A 9 -6.73 -6.25 -3.28
N GLY A 10 -6.93 -5.11 -3.96
CA GLY A 10 -8.18 -4.34 -3.93
C GLY A 10 -8.35 -3.46 -2.69
N GLY A 11 -7.30 -3.29 -1.89
CA GLY A 11 -7.27 -2.40 -0.74
C GLY A 11 -7.04 -0.94 -1.11
N VAL A 12 -7.47 -0.03 -0.24
CA VAL A 12 -7.20 1.41 -0.36
C VAL A 12 -6.03 1.78 0.53
N PHE A 13 -4.94 2.25 -0.06
CA PHE A 13 -3.75 2.64 0.70
C PHE A 13 -3.92 4.01 1.36
N THR A 14 -3.39 4.17 2.58
CA THR A 14 -3.14 5.48 3.18
C THR A 14 -1.86 5.42 4.00
N GLY A 15 -1.06 6.47 3.94
CA GLY A 15 0.17 6.61 4.72
C GLY A 15 0.02 7.70 5.78
N THR A 16 0.68 7.52 6.92
CA THR A 16 0.76 8.48 8.02
C THR A 16 2.20 8.92 8.23
N ASN A 17 2.40 10.02 8.95
CA ASN A 17 3.72 10.37 9.45
C ASN A 17 4.07 9.51 10.68
N PRO A 18 5.25 8.86 10.74
CA PRO A 18 5.70 8.13 11.92
C PRO A 18 5.75 8.94 13.22
N SER A 19 5.86 10.27 13.12
CA SER A 19 5.89 11.18 14.28
C SER A 19 4.52 11.57 14.81
N TYR A 20 3.42 11.09 14.21
CA TYR A 20 2.07 11.41 14.70
C TYR A 20 1.80 10.85 16.09
N THR A 21 1.11 11.67 16.88
CA THR A 21 0.57 11.28 18.18
C THR A 21 -0.62 10.33 18.04
N ALA A 22 -0.99 9.64 19.12
CA ALA A 22 -2.17 8.77 19.13
C ALA A 22 -3.46 9.49 18.71
N ALA A 23 -3.62 10.77 19.06
CA ALA A 23 -4.79 11.56 18.69
C ALA A 23 -4.83 11.88 17.18
N GLU A 24 -3.69 12.23 16.59
CA GLU A 24 -3.56 12.47 15.15
C GLU A 24 -3.78 11.18 14.35
N LEU A 25 -3.18 10.07 14.80
CA LEU A 25 -3.41 8.75 14.21
C LEU A 25 -4.88 8.33 14.31
N SER A 26 -5.52 8.57 15.46
CA SER A 26 -6.94 8.26 15.66
C SER A 26 -7.83 9.05 14.70
N HIS A 27 -7.56 10.34 14.53
CA HIS A 27 -8.24 11.16 13.52
C HIS A 27 -7.99 10.63 12.10
N HIS A 28 -6.75 10.28 11.76
CA HIS A 28 -6.38 9.73 10.46
C HIS A 28 -7.13 8.44 10.15
N ILE A 29 -7.11 7.47 11.08
CA ILE A 29 -7.79 6.18 10.97
C ILE A 29 -9.29 6.39 10.71
N LYS A 30 -9.91 7.28 11.49
CA LYS A 30 -11.33 7.60 11.35
C LYS A 30 -11.67 8.24 10.01
N THR A 31 -10.92 9.26 9.61
CA THR A 31 -11.16 10.04 8.38
C THR A 31 -10.90 9.19 7.14
N ALA A 32 -9.83 8.38 7.15
CA ALA A 32 -9.51 7.47 6.07
C ALA A 32 -10.42 6.24 6.03
N ARG A 33 -11.13 5.92 7.12
CA ARG A 33 -11.92 4.69 7.32
C ARG A 33 -11.03 3.44 7.22
N CYS A 34 -9.87 3.47 7.89
CA CYS A 34 -8.96 2.33 7.91
C CYS A 34 -9.58 1.14 8.65
N SER A 35 -9.31 -0.07 8.15
CA SER A 35 -9.72 -1.34 8.77
C SER A 35 -8.53 -2.23 9.16
N PHE A 36 -7.35 -1.98 8.57
CA PHE A 36 -6.09 -2.67 8.84
C PHE A 36 -4.98 -1.64 9.07
N LEU A 37 -4.05 -1.98 9.96
CA LEU A 37 -2.91 -1.14 10.31
C LEU A 37 -1.64 -1.97 10.17
N ILE A 38 -0.64 -1.42 9.47
CA ILE A 38 0.66 -2.05 9.28
C ILE A 38 1.73 -1.04 9.72
N SER A 39 2.59 -1.42 10.66
CA SER A 39 3.56 -0.50 11.26
C SER A 39 4.78 -1.19 11.84
N GLU A 40 5.89 -0.48 11.93
CA GLU A 40 7.09 -0.96 12.62
C GLU A 40 6.88 -1.02 14.14
N SER A 41 7.62 -1.92 14.81
CA SER A 41 7.56 -2.11 16.27
C SER A 41 7.87 -0.82 17.05
N ALA A 42 8.75 0.05 16.53
CA ALA A 42 9.20 1.26 17.21
C ALA A 42 8.11 2.30 17.47
N ILE A 43 7.08 2.35 16.62
CA ILE A 43 5.97 3.31 16.71
C ILE A 43 4.62 2.62 17.02
N LEU A 44 4.67 1.37 17.49
CA LEU A 44 3.48 0.56 17.71
C LEU A 44 2.61 1.08 18.86
N ALA A 45 3.20 1.59 19.94
CA ALA A 45 2.46 2.07 21.11
C ALA A 45 1.38 3.13 20.78
N PRO A 46 1.70 4.28 20.15
CA PRO A 46 0.69 5.27 19.80
C PRO A 46 -0.33 4.75 18.77
N LEU A 47 0.07 3.80 17.92
CA LEU A 47 -0.82 3.16 16.95
C LEU A 47 -1.85 2.26 17.63
N LEU A 48 -1.47 1.50 18.66
CA LEU A 48 -2.39 0.64 19.42
C LEU A 48 -3.43 1.45 20.19
N ASP A 49 -3.03 2.59 20.77
CA ASP A 49 -3.96 3.49 21.43
C ASP A 49 -4.97 4.07 20.43
N ALA A 50 -4.50 4.49 19.25
CA ALA A 50 -5.36 4.96 18.17
C ALA A 50 -6.28 3.84 17.62
N ALA A 51 -5.78 2.61 17.52
CA ALA A 51 -6.54 1.44 17.08
C ALA A 51 -7.70 1.14 18.05
N LYS A 52 -7.44 1.16 19.37
CA LYS A 52 -8.47 0.97 20.41
C LYS A 52 -9.55 2.04 20.35
N GLN A 53 -9.17 3.32 20.18
CA GLN A 53 -10.13 4.42 20.06
C GLN A 53 -11.05 4.29 18.83
N ASN A 54 -10.56 3.65 17.77
CA ASN A 54 -11.30 3.45 16.51
C ASN A 54 -11.87 2.05 16.35
N GLN A 55 -11.84 1.23 17.42
CA GLN A 55 -12.41 -0.13 17.44
C GLN A 55 -11.80 -1.05 16.37
N ILE A 56 -10.53 -0.83 16.01
CA ILE A 56 -9.79 -1.73 15.13
C ILE A 56 -9.38 -2.96 15.95
N PRO A 57 -9.79 -4.18 15.54
CA PRO A 57 -9.38 -5.38 16.25
C PRO A 57 -7.86 -5.55 16.23
N GLU A 58 -7.25 -6.00 17.34
CA GLU A 58 -5.80 -6.20 17.41
C GLU A 58 -5.29 -7.18 16.35
N ARG A 59 -6.12 -8.16 15.92
CA ARG A 59 -5.81 -9.07 14.79
C ARG A 59 -5.60 -8.38 13.43
N ASN A 60 -6.07 -7.13 13.29
CA ASN A 60 -5.91 -6.32 12.09
C ASN A 60 -4.71 -5.36 12.19
N VAL A 61 -3.94 -5.44 13.28
CA VAL A 61 -2.69 -4.70 13.46
C VAL A 61 -1.51 -5.64 13.23
N TRP A 62 -0.70 -5.33 12.24
CA TRP A 62 0.41 -6.17 11.77
C TRP A 62 1.71 -5.42 11.86
N ILE A 63 2.77 -6.13 12.21
CA ILE A 63 4.10 -5.55 12.32
C ILE A 63 4.82 -5.63 10.99
N PHE A 64 5.25 -4.47 10.49
CA PHE A 64 6.12 -4.40 9.34
C PHE A 64 7.56 -4.58 9.77
N ASP A 65 8.12 -5.75 9.45
CA ASP A 65 9.45 -6.17 9.87
C ASP A 65 10.25 -6.77 8.70
N PRO A 66 10.50 -6.02 7.60
CA PRO A 66 11.11 -6.57 6.39
C PRO A 66 12.56 -7.05 6.57
N LEU A 67 13.24 -6.62 7.63
CA LEU A 67 14.67 -6.92 7.89
C LEU A 67 14.88 -7.93 9.03
N ASN A 68 13.91 -8.81 9.30
CA ASN A 68 14.01 -9.77 10.42
C ASN A 68 14.21 -9.11 11.79
N GLN A 69 13.62 -7.93 11.98
CA GLN A 69 13.59 -7.26 13.28
C GLN A 69 12.69 -8.02 14.27
N ASP A 70 12.97 -7.86 15.57
CA ASP A 70 12.16 -8.50 16.62
C ASP A 70 10.72 -7.98 16.61
N THR A 71 9.81 -8.94 16.46
CA THR A 71 8.36 -8.73 16.53
C THR A 71 7.89 -9.02 17.95
N PRO A 72 7.13 -8.13 18.61
CA PRO A 72 6.47 -8.47 19.86
C PRO A 72 5.60 -9.72 19.67
N LYS A 73 5.75 -10.73 20.53
CA LYS A 73 5.01 -12.02 20.44
C LYS A 73 3.49 -11.89 20.43
N THR A 74 2.97 -10.72 20.82
CA THR A 74 1.54 -10.40 20.88
C THR A 74 0.94 -10.05 19.52
N HIS A 75 1.76 -9.72 18.52
CA HIS A 75 1.29 -9.24 17.21
C HIS A 75 1.85 -10.10 16.07
N ARG A 76 1.11 -10.15 14.96
CA ARG A 76 1.51 -10.89 13.77
C ARG A 76 2.53 -10.10 12.96
N SER A 77 3.49 -10.82 12.39
CA SER A 77 4.41 -10.24 11.41
C SER A 77 3.71 -10.13 10.06
N TRP A 78 3.97 -9.07 9.28
CA TRP A 78 3.53 -9.00 7.88
C TRP A 78 4.07 -10.18 7.05
N ARG A 79 5.18 -10.80 7.47
CA ARG A 79 5.73 -12.00 6.80
C ARG A 79 4.79 -13.20 6.90
N ASP A 80 3.88 -13.22 7.88
CA ASP A 80 2.86 -14.27 7.96
C ASP A 80 1.98 -14.28 6.70
N LEU A 81 1.86 -13.16 5.96
CA LEU A 81 1.16 -13.10 4.67
C LEU A 81 1.79 -14.04 3.63
N PHE A 82 3.09 -14.30 3.69
CA PHE A 82 3.78 -15.20 2.76
C PHE A 82 3.54 -16.69 3.05
N ASN A 83 2.95 -17.01 4.20
CA ASN A 83 2.58 -18.39 4.54
C ASN A 83 1.21 -18.78 3.94
N TYR A 84 0.49 -17.82 3.36
CA TYR A 84 -0.75 -18.08 2.64
C TYR A 84 -0.45 -18.36 1.16
N GLY A 85 -1.40 -18.97 0.46
CA GLY A 85 -1.31 -19.19 -0.98
C GLY A 85 -1.35 -17.88 -1.77
N GLU A 86 -1.13 -18.00 -3.08
CA GLU A 86 -1.23 -16.89 -4.02
C GLU A 86 -2.47 -17.01 -4.91
N GLU A 87 -3.05 -15.87 -5.26
CA GLU A 87 -4.09 -15.75 -6.27
C GLU A 87 -3.69 -14.67 -7.28
N ASP A 88 -4.29 -14.70 -8.47
CA ASP A 88 -4.12 -13.60 -9.42
C ASP A 88 -4.71 -12.32 -8.84
N TRP A 89 -3.97 -11.21 -8.97
CA TRP A 89 -4.53 -9.90 -8.66
C TRP A 89 -5.72 -9.59 -9.55
N VAL A 90 -6.65 -8.78 -9.02
CA VAL A 90 -7.80 -8.29 -9.79
C VAL A 90 -7.30 -7.43 -10.95
N ARG A 91 -7.72 -7.77 -12.18
CA ARG A 91 -7.36 -7.03 -13.40
C ARG A 91 -8.58 -6.37 -13.99
N PHE A 92 -8.38 -5.16 -14.49
CA PHE A 92 -9.35 -4.42 -15.29
C PHE A 92 -8.57 -3.53 -16.27
N ASP A 93 -9.19 -3.20 -17.39
CA ASP A 93 -8.63 -2.37 -18.46
C ASP A 93 -9.61 -1.28 -18.93
N ASP A 94 -10.77 -1.17 -18.30
CA ASP A 94 -11.77 -0.18 -18.65
C ASP A 94 -11.62 1.15 -17.86
N LEU A 95 -11.95 2.24 -18.55
CA LEU A 95 -11.78 3.60 -18.04
C LEU A 95 -12.69 3.91 -16.83
N GLU A 96 -13.90 3.38 -16.81
CA GLU A 96 -14.88 3.67 -15.77
C GLU A 96 -14.48 3.02 -14.45
N THR A 97 -14.05 1.74 -14.47
CA THR A 97 -13.47 1.07 -13.31
C THR A 97 -12.22 1.80 -12.82
N ALA A 98 -11.33 2.23 -13.72
CA ALA A 98 -10.14 2.99 -13.34
C ALA A 98 -10.48 4.33 -12.65
N ARG A 99 -11.51 5.02 -13.12
CA ARG A 99 -11.95 6.32 -12.58
C ARG A 99 -12.71 6.21 -11.28
N THR A 100 -13.41 5.10 -11.04
CA THR A 100 -14.28 4.94 -9.86
C THR A 100 -13.61 4.14 -8.73
N THR A 101 -12.66 3.27 -9.06
CA THR A 101 -11.92 2.49 -8.06
C THR A 101 -10.91 3.37 -7.35
N THR A 102 -11.06 3.50 -6.03
CA THR A 102 -10.12 4.24 -5.18
C THR A 102 -8.86 3.41 -4.94
N ALA A 103 -7.68 3.95 -5.24
CA ALA A 103 -6.40 3.32 -4.97
C ALA A 103 -5.78 3.79 -3.65
N ALA A 104 -5.92 5.09 -3.33
CA ALA A 104 -5.38 5.65 -2.10
C ALA A 104 -6.21 6.80 -1.52
N ARG A 105 -6.00 7.05 -0.23
CA ARG A 105 -6.47 8.23 0.50
C ARG A 105 -5.26 8.96 1.08
N LEU A 106 -4.86 10.05 0.45
CA LEU A 106 -3.68 10.82 0.87
C LEU A 106 -4.13 12.11 1.56
N PHE A 107 -3.46 12.46 2.66
CA PHE A 107 -3.84 13.62 3.46
C PHE A 107 -3.13 14.87 2.99
N SER A 108 -3.89 15.95 2.82
CA SER A 108 -3.34 17.28 2.62
C SER A 108 -3.42 18.09 3.90
N SER A 109 -2.34 18.78 4.23
CA SER A 109 -2.31 19.82 5.26
C SER A 109 -3.08 21.03 4.74
N GLY A 110 -4.42 20.99 4.84
CA GLY A 110 -5.24 22.14 4.48
C GLY A 110 -4.82 23.38 5.27
N THR A 111 -4.92 24.56 4.68
CA THR A 111 -4.48 25.83 5.28
C THR A 111 -5.34 26.32 6.44
N THR A 112 -6.46 25.66 6.75
CA THR A 112 -7.47 26.17 7.69
C THR A 112 -8.14 25.11 8.57
N GLY A 113 -7.57 23.90 8.71
CA GLY A 113 -8.16 22.90 9.60
C GLY A 113 -7.51 21.52 9.58
N LEU A 114 -8.18 20.57 10.24
CA LEU A 114 -7.74 19.17 10.32
C LEU A 114 -7.47 18.59 8.91
N PRO A 115 -6.40 17.79 8.75
CA PRO A 115 -6.04 17.19 7.47
C PRO A 115 -7.20 16.46 6.79
N LYS A 116 -7.39 16.71 5.48
CA LYS A 116 -8.47 16.08 4.70
C LYS A 116 -7.91 14.90 3.90
N ALA A 117 -8.63 13.77 3.93
CA ALA A 117 -8.32 12.62 3.09
C ALA A 117 -8.78 12.87 1.64
N VAL A 118 -7.82 13.10 0.74
CA VAL A 118 -8.05 13.22 -0.69
C VAL A 118 -8.13 11.83 -1.30
N VAL A 119 -9.22 11.56 -2.02
CA VAL A 119 -9.42 10.30 -2.75
C VAL A 119 -8.60 10.33 -4.04
N ILE A 120 -7.75 9.33 -4.23
CA ILE A 120 -6.94 9.12 -5.42
C ILE A 120 -7.37 7.80 -6.05
N THR A 121 -7.86 7.85 -7.29
CA THR A 121 -8.33 6.67 -8.04
C THR A 121 -7.19 6.04 -8.83
N HIS A 122 -7.41 4.82 -9.34
CA HIS A 122 -6.42 4.18 -10.22
C HIS A 122 -6.11 5.04 -11.44
N TYR A 123 -7.13 5.65 -12.04
CA TYR A 123 -6.97 6.61 -13.14
C TYR A 123 -6.09 7.80 -12.74
N ASN A 124 -6.29 8.38 -11.55
CA ASN A 124 -5.46 9.50 -11.10
C ASN A 124 -3.98 9.10 -10.97
N MET A 125 -3.68 7.93 -10.41
CA MET A 125 -2.31 7.44 -10.29
C MET A 125 -1.66 7.21 -11.65
N ILE A 126 -2.36 6.55 -12.58
CA ILE A 126 -1.86 6.28 -13.93
C ILE A 126 -1.63 7.59 -14.68
N ALA A 127 -2.58 8.52 -14.65
CA ALA A 127 -2.45 9.80 -15.33
C ALA A 127 -1.28 10.64 -14.80
N GLN A 128 -1.05 10.66 -13.48
CA GLN A 128 0.11 11.32 -12.88
C GLN A 128 1.42 10.70 -13.35
N GLN A 129 1.48 9.37 -13.39
CA GLN A 129 2.67 8.66 -13.82
C GLN A 129 2.96 8.87 -15.32
N GLU A 130 1.91 8.84 -16.15
CA GLU A 130 2.01 9.06 -17.59
C GLU A 130 2.49 10.47 -17.93
N LEU A 131 2.00 11.47 -17.19
CA LEU A 131 2.46 12.86 -17.32
C LEU A 131 3.99 12.96 -17.09
N VAL A 132 4.50 12.31 -16.04
CA VAL A 132 5.93 12.31 -15.73
C VAL A 132 6.74 11.62 -16.81
N TYR A 133 6.32 10.44 -17.28
CA TYR A 133 7.06 9.71 -18.32
C TYR A 133 7.00 10.37 -19.69
N THR A 134 5.91 11.04 -20.02
CA THR A 134 5.82 11.83 -21.25
C THR A 134 6.72 13.06 -21.19
N ALA A 135 6.78 13.74 -20.04
CA ALA A 135 7.64 14.90 -19.86
C ALA A 135 9.14 14.55 -19.81
N PHE A 136 9.48 13.37 -19.27
CA PHE A 136 10.85 12.89 -19.10
C PHE A 136 10.99 11.47 -19.69
N PRO A 137 11.13 11.34 -21.02
CA PRO A 137 11.21 10.04 -21.67
C PRO A 137 12.47 9.30 -21.23
N ARG A 138 12.32 8.00 -20.97
CA ARG A 138 13.44 7.14 -20.58
C ARG A 138 14.31 6.85 -21.82
N PRO A 139 15.64 6.80 -21.70
CA PRO A 139 16.53 6.49 -22.82
C PRO A 139 16.55 4.99 -23.19
N TYR A 140 15.63 4.19 -22.64
CA TYR A 140 15.54 2.75 -22.85
C TYR A 140 14.08 2.31 -22.95
N HIS A 141 13.85 1.26 -23.72
CA HIS A 141 12.55 0.63 -23.83
C HIS A 141 12.21 -0.13 -22.54
N VAL A 142 11.03 0.10 -21.99
CA VAL A 142 10.57 -0.64 -20.81
C VAL A 142 10.00 -1.97 -21.27
N SER A 143 10.68 -3.07 -20.99
CA SER A 143 10.10 -4.41 -21.04
C SER A 143 9.63 -4.79 -19.64
N LEU A 144 8.35 -5.13 -19.51
CA LEU A 144 7.80 -5.62 -18.25
C LEU A 144 8.26 -7.08 -18.06
N ILE A 145 9.34 -7.30 -17.31
CA ILE A 145 9.71 -8.65 -16.88
C ILE A 145 8.80 -9.02 -15.71
N GLN A 146 7.59 -9.49 -16.02
CA GLN A 146 6.61 -9.90 -15.03
C GLN A 146 6.74 -11.41 -14.77
N THR A 147 7.82 -11.84 -14.11
CA THR A 147 8.01 -13.23 -13.70
C THR A 147 7.32 -13.48 -12.37
N PHE A 148 6.03 -13.82 -12.39
CA PHE A 148 5.36 -14.47 -11.25
C PHE A 148 4.41 -15.61 -11.67
N ARG A 149 4.40 -16.04 -12.93
CA ARG A 149 3.76 -17.31 -13.33
C ARG A 149 4.63 -18.08 -14.31
N SER A 150 4.95 -19.31 -13.91
CA SER A 150 5.60 -20.42 -14.63
C SER A 150 7.14 -20.52 -14.60
N PRO A 151 7.69 -21.76 -14.50
CA PRO A 151 9.14 -22.00 -14.40
C PRO A 151 9.85 -21.57 -15.68
N PRO A 152 11.15 -21.21 -15.60
CA PRO A 152 11.89 -20.72 -16.75
C PRO A 152 12.00 -21.83 -17.79
N ILE A 153 11.40 -21.62 -18.97
CA ILE A 153 11.82 -22.34 -20.18
C ILE A 153 13.11 -21.64 -20.65
N PRO A 154 14.26 -22.32 -20.68
CA PRO A 154 15.47 -21.72 -21.22
C PRO A 154 15.33 -21.68 -22.74
N VAL A 155 15.25 -20.48 -23.31
CA VAL A 155 15.48 -20.30 -24.75
C VAL A 155 16.90 -19.77 -24.91
N THR A 156 17.83 -20.70 -25.08
CA THR A 156 19.16 -20.43 -25.60
C THR A 156 19.02 -19.88 -27.01
N TYR A 157 19.49 -18.65 -27.25
CA TYR A 157 19.85 -18.24 -28.59
C TYR A 157 21.37 -18.37 -28.72
N GLU A 158 21.79 -19.43 -29.41
CA GLU A 158 23.13 -19.52 -29.99
C GLU A 158 23.22 -18.49 -31.12
N ALA A 159 24.16 -17.56 -31.03
CA ALA A 159 24.54 -16.71 -32.14
C ALA A 159 25.63 -17.43 -32.93
N GLY A 160 25.27 -17.91 -34.13
CA GLY A 160 26.19 -18.09 -35.25
C GLY A 160 26.27 -16.82 -36.08
#